data_AF-A0A1M7PX49-F1
#
_entry.id   AF-A0A1M7PX49-F1
#
_cell.length_a   1.000
_cell.length_b   1.000
_cell.length_c   1.000
_cell.angle_alpha   90.00
_cell.angle_beta   90.00
_cell.angle_gamma   90.00
#
_symmetry.space_group_name_H-M   'P 1'
#
loop_
_entity.id
_entity.type
_entity.pdbx_description
1 polymer ?
#
loop_
_entity_poly.entity_id
_entity_poly.type
_entity_poly.pdbx_seq_one_letter_code
_entity_poly.pdbx_strand_id
1 'polypeptide(L)'
;MVPMKWIPVSVVVLPAPNPCVFTLNTDGTIGFGYGDYKEEQIDSSDEGPKSRGPLRGLRLIDGQVYATGMGRQVYRRSAAGKWTRIDEGVVLPRGAIEVAGFNSIDGVNENDIWAAGFLGEIWHYINNSSGISSPAFSAAAICAFA
;
A
#
# COMPACT_ATOMS: atom_id res chain seq x y z
N MET A 1 -20.90 -19.76 5.11
CA MET A 1 -19.67 -20.11 4.38
C MET A 1 -18.96 -18.80 4.06
N VAL A 2 -17.77 -18.56 4.60
CA VAL A 2 -16.98 -17.38 4.20
C VAL A 2 -16.49 -17.65 2.77
N PRO A 3 -16.72 -16.74 1.80
CA PRO A 3 -16.43 -17.03 0.38
C PRO A 3 -14.92 -17.03 0.04
N MET A 4 -14.08 -16.46 0.90
CA MET A 4 -12.63 -16.38 0.69
C MET A 4 -11.95 -17.75 0.80
N LYS A 5 -11.15 -18.10 -0.23
CA LYS A 5 -10.35 -19.35 -0.28
C LYS A 5 -8.92 -19.18 0.24
N TRP A 6 -8.61 -18.02 0.81
CA TRP A 6 -7.27 -17.60 1.21
C TRP A 6 -7.34 -16.83 2.54
N ILE A 7 -6.18 -16.64 3.18
CA ILE A 7 -6.08 -16.01 4.50
C ILE A 7 -5.70 -14.53 4.31
N PRO A 8 -6.52 -13.58 4.78
CA PRO A 8 -6.17 -12.17 4.73
C PRO A 8 -5.06 -11.83 5.73
N VAL A 9 -4.12 -10.98 5.30
CA VAL A 9 -3.07 -10.39 6.15
C VAL A 9 -3.40 -8.98 6.62
N SER A 10 -4.31 -8.28 5.94
CA SER A 10 -4.78 -6.97 6.35
C SER A 10 -6.24 -6.74 5.95
N VAL A 11 -6.92 -5.88 6.69
CA VAL A 11 -8.31 -5.47 6.43
C VAL A 11 -8.45 -3.96 6.62
N VAL A 12 -9.30 -3.33 5.82
CA VAL A 12 -9.73 -1.95 6.04
C VAL A 12 -11.20 -1.78 5.66
N VAL A 13 -11.85 -0.79 6.26
CA VAL A 13 -13.25 -0.46 5.99
C VAL A 13 -13.30 0.95 5.41
N LEU A 14 -13.84 1.08 4.20
CA LEU A 14 -14.34 2.34 3.67
C LEU A 14 -15.71 2.60 4.32
N PRO A 15 -15.91 3.73 5.03
CA PRO A 15 -17.16 4.02 5.71
C PRO A 15 -18.23 4.57 4.75
N ALA A 16 -19.39 4.96 5.30
CA ALA A 16 -20.47 5.63 4.59
C ALA A 16 -19.98 6.88 3.80
N PRO A 17 -20.65 7.27 2.70
CA PRO A 17 -21.95 6.77 2.22
C PRO A 17 -21.89 5.46 1.43
N ASN A 18 -20.69 5.02 1.01
CA ASN A 18 -20.50 3.82 0.20
C ASN A 18 -19.66 2.80 0.97
N PRO A 19 -20.22 2.15 2.01
CA PRO A 19 -19.44 1.27 2.86
C PRO A 19 -18.90 0.08 2.06
N CYS A 20 -17.64 -0.29 2.32
CA CYS A 20 -17.02 -1.46 1.71
C CYS A 20 -15.88 -1.98 2.59
N VAL A 21 -15.84 -3.28 2.83
CA VAL A 21 -14.71 -3.93 3.50
C VAL A 21 -13.74 -4.40 2.43
N PHE A 22 -12.45 -4.13 2.61
CA PHE A 22 -11.37 -4.63 1.77
C PHE A 22 -10.46 -5.51 2.61
N THR A 23 -10.09 -6.65 2.07
CA THR A 23 -9.16 -7.62 2.66
C THR A 23 -8.04 -7.88 1.68
N LEU A 24 -6.82 -8.07 2.18
CA LEU A 24 -5.63 -8.26 1.37
C LEU A 24 -4.97 -9.60 1.69
N ASN A 25 -4.60 -10.35 0.66
CA ASN A 25 -3.67 -11.47 0.74
C ASN A 25 -2.22 -10.99 0.47
N THR A 26 -1.23 -11.77 0.89
CA THR A 26 0.19 -11.47 0.67
C THR A 26 0.57 -11.33 -0.81
N ASP A 27 -0.16 -11.99 -1.72
CA ASP A 27 0.13 -11.96 -3.16
C ASP A 27 -0.52 -10.79 -3.91
N GLY A 28 -1.23 -9.92 -3.20
CA GLY A 28 -1.97 -8.80 -3.78
C GLY A 28 -3.39 -9.10 -4.23
N THR A 29 -3.91 -10.30 -3.94
CA THR A 29 -5.35 -10.54 -4.05
C THR A 29 -6.11 -9.67 -3.05
N ILE A 30 -7.12 -8.94 -3.54
CA ILE A 30 -8.02 -8.10 -2.74
C ILE A 30 -9.42 -8.71 -2.79
N GLY A 31 -9.94 -9.12 -1.63
CA GLY A 31 -11.34 -9.46 -1.46
C GLY A 31 -12.11 -8.25 -0.94
N PHE A 32 -13.24 -7.90 -1.55
CA PHE A 32 -14.01 -6.72 -1.14
C PHE A 32 -15.51 -6.85 -1.34
N GLY A 33 -16.27 -6.08 -0.56
CA GLY A 33 -17.73 -6.02 -0.65
C GLY A 33 -18.41 -5.45 0.59
N TYR A 34 -19.74 -5.29 0.50
CA TYR A 34 -20.61 -4.93 1.62
C TYR A 34 -21.96 -5.62 1.44
N GLY A 35 -22.06 -6.86 1.94
CA GLY A 35 -23.19 -7.76 1.68
C GLY A 35 -23.03 -8.59 0.40
N ASP A 36 -22.12 -8.21 -0.48
CA ASP A 36 -21.62 -8.99 -1.62
C ASP A 36 -20.14 -9.39 -1.42
N TYR A 37 -19.59 -10.13 -2.38
CA TYR A 37 -18.18 -10.51 -2.40
C TYR A 37 -17.63 -10.48 -3.83
N LYS A 38 -16.51 -9.77 -3.99
CA LYS A 38 -15.75 -9.66 -5.23
C LYS A 38 -14.27 -9.80 -4.94
N GLU A 39 -13.51 -10.18 -5.95
CA GLU A 39 -12.05 -10.22 -5.90
C GLU A 39 -11.46 -9.36 -7.02
N GLU A 40 -10.32 -8.75 -6.74
CA GLU A 40 -9.46 -8.11 -7.73
C GLU A 40 -7.99 -8.34 -7.37
N GLN A 41 -7.09 -8.08 -8.31
CA GLN A 41 -5.65 -8.26 -8.12
C GLN A 41 -4.96 -6.91 -8.16
N ILE A 42 -4.09 -6.64 -7.18
CA ILE A 42 -3.12 -5.56 -7.25
C ILE A 42 -2.08 -5.97 -8.29
N ASP A 43 -2.03 -5.21 -9.38
CA ASP A 43 -1.06 -5.30 -10.48
C ASP A 43 -0.70 -6.75 -10.87
N SER A 44 -1.41 -7.30 -11.85
CA SER A 44 -1.15 -8.66 -12.33
C SER A 44 0.05 -8.77 -13.28
N SER A 45 0.79 -7.68 -13.52
CA SER A 45 1.99 -7.71 -14.36
C SER A 45 3.19 -8.31 -13.63
N ASP A 46 4.28 -8.53 -14.37
CA ASP A 46 5.57 -8.96 -13.82
C ASP A 46 6.23 -7.89 -12.93
N GLU A 47 5.65 -6.70 -12.82
CA GLU A 47 6.08 -5.62 -11.93
C GLU A 47 5.23 -5.52 -10.66
N GLY A 48 4.24 -6.41 -10.50
CA GLY A 48 3.35 -6.47 -9.35
C GLY A 48 3.89 -7.25 -8.14
N PRO A 49 3.05 -7.43 -7.11
CA PRO A 49 3.44 -8.05 -5.85
C PRO A 49 4.06 -9.45 -5.98
N LYS A 50 3.58 -10.24 -6.95
CA LYS A 50 4.08 -11.61 -7.19
C LYS A 50 5.59 -11.67 -7.47
N SER A 51 6.17 -10.63 -8.07
CA SER A 51 7.61 -10.57 -8.38
C SER A 51 8.41 -9.69 -7.41
N ARG A 52 7.75 -8.89 -6.58
CA ARG A 52 8.36 -7.93 -5.65
C ARG A 52 8.34 -8.39 -4.19
N GLY A 53 7.57 -9.43 -3.89
CA GLY A 53 7.44 -10.00 -2.56
C GLY A 53 6.13 -9.61 -1.89
N PRO A 54 5.87 -10.17 -0.69
CA PRO A 54 4.54 -10.16 -0.10
C PRO A 54 4.11 -8.75 0.34
N LEU A 55 2.84 -8.44 0.07
CA LEU A 55 2.14 -7.32 0.67
C LEU A 55 1.80 -7.62 2.14
N ARG A 56 1.73 -6.56 2.95
CA ARG A 56 1.61 -6.63 4.41
C ARG A 56 0.52 -5.74 4.99
N GLY A 57 0.28 -4.57 4.40
CA GLY A 57 -0.65 -3.59 4.96
C GLY A 57 -1.68 -3.08 3.95
N LEU A 58 -2.89 -2.85 4.43
CA LEU A 58 -3.91 -2.01 3.81
C LEU A 58 -4.23 -0.82 4.71
N ARG A 59 -4.42 0.36 4.12
CA ARG A 59 -4.87 1.54 4.84
C ARG A 59 -5.85 2.36 4.01
N LEU A 60 -6.81 2.99 4.68
CA LEU A 60 -7.65 4.02 4.10
C LEU A 60 -7.01 5.37 4.43
N ILE A 61 -6.64 6.13 3.41
CA ILE A 61 -6.09 7.48 3.55
C ILE A 61 -6.93 8.38 2.66
N ASP A 62 -7.62 9.35 3.28
CA ASP A 62 -8.52 10.30 2.61
C ASP A 62 -9.51 9.64 1.62
N GLY A 63 -10.19 8.59 2.11
CA GLY A 63 -11.21 7.87 1.34
C GLY A 63 -10.67 6.93 0.26
N GLN A 64 -9.35 6.82 0.09
CA GLN A 64 -8.72 5.92 -0.88
C GLN A 64 -7.99 4.77 -0.19
N VAL A 65 -7.99 3.61 -0.84
CA VAL A 65 -7.34 2.39 -0.30
C VAL A 65 -5.91 2.30 -0.81
N TYR A 66 -4.98 2.11 0.11
CA TYR A 66 -3.56 1.93 -0.14
C TYR A 66 -3.11 0.56 0.33
N ALA A 67 -2.15 -0.03 -0.39
CA ALA A 67 -1.50 -1.28 -0.04
C ALA A 67 0.01 -1.09 0.04
N THR A 68 0.66 -1.77 0.97
CA THR A 68 2.12 -1.72 1.10
C THR A 68 2.73 -3.05 1.55
N GLY A 69 4.04 -3.24 1.33
CA GLY A 69 4.74 -4.46 1.74
C GLY A 69 6.23 -4.50 1.43
N MET A 70 6.72 -5.72 1.17
CA MET A 70 8.14 -5.99 0.88
C MET A 70 8.63 -5.26 -0.37
N GLY A 71 9.94 -5.00 -0.43
CA GLY A 71 10.53 -4.24 -1.53
C GLY A 71 10.11 -2.76 -1.55
N ARG A 72 9.60 -2.26 -0.42
CA ARG A 72 9.04 -0.90 -0.26
C ARG A 72 7.96 -0.56 -1.29
N GLN A 73 7.21 -1.57 -1.75
CA GLN A 73 6.15 -1.39 -2.72
C GLN A 73 4.95 -0.66 -2.09
N VAL A 74 4.34 0.26 -2.85
CA VAL A 74 3.16 1.03 -2.41
C VAL A 74 2.21 1.22 -3.59
N TYR A 75 0.96 0.83 -3.39
CA TYR A 75 -0.10 0.93 -4.39
C TYR A 75 -1.28 1.73 -3.84
N ARG A 76 -1.89 2.55 -4.70
CA ARG A 76 -3.16 3.24 -4.44
C ARG A 76 -4.23 2.71 -5.38
N ARG A 77 -5.40 2.39 -4.83
CA ARG A 77 -6.59 2.06 -5.63
C ARG A 77 -7.28 3.34 -6.07
N SER A 78 -7.30 3.60 -7.37
CA SER A 78 -8.00 4.78 -7.95
C SER A 78 -9.44 4.47 -8.36
N ALA A 79 -9.74 3.21 -8.67
CA ALA A 79 -11.08 2.70 -8.95
C ALA A 79 -11.10 1.18 -8.81
N ALA A 80 -12.27 0.56 -9.00
CA ALA A 80 -12.36 -0.90 -9.03
C ALA A 80 -11.45 -1.52 -10.10
N GLY A 81 -10.62 -2.48 -9.68
CA GLY A 81 -9.59 -3.11 -10.51
C GLY A 81 -8.45 -2.19 -10.96
N LYS A 82 -8.40 -0.92 -10.53
CA LYS A 82 -7.39 0.05 -10.95
C LYS A 82 -6.47 0.42 -9.80
N TRP A 83 -5.29 -0.18 -9.79
CA TRP A 83 -4.21 0.10 -8.85
C TRP A 83 -3.07 0.83 -9.56
N THR A 84 -2.49 1.83 -8.88
CA THR A 84 -1.38 2.62 -9.38
C THR A 84 -0.27 2.63 -8.34
N ARG A 85 0.97 2.47 -8.79
CA ARG A 85 2.14 2.57 -7.90
C ARG A 85 2.41 4.01 -7.52
N ILE A 86 2.82 4.21 -6.27
CA ILE A 86 3.22 5.52 -5.73
C ILE A 86 4.53 5.42 -4.93
N ASP A 87 5.27 4.34 -5.15
CA ASP A 87 6.51 3.99 -4.44
C ASP A 87 7.78 4.56 -5.11
N GLU A 88 7.61 5.62 -5.91
CA GLU A 88 8.70 6.35 -6.55
C GLU A 88 9.71 6.83 -5.49
N GLY A 89 10.99 6.59 -5.75
CA GLY A 89 12.10 6.95 -4.85
C GLY A 89 12.43 5.93 -3.76
N VAL A 90 11.56 4.95 -3.48
CA VAL A 90 11.79 3.94 -2.42
C VAL A 90 11.78 2.51 -2.88
N VAL A 91 11.02 2.18 -3.91
CA VAL A 91 10.86 0.80 -4.35
C VAL A 91 12.21 0.15 -4.68
N LEU A 92 12.43 -1.06 -4.19
CA LEU A 92 13.64 -1.80 -4.53
C LEU A 92 13.60 -2.30 -5.98
N PRO A 93 14.76 -2.32 -6.67
CA PRO A 93 14.89 -3.02 -7.94
C PRO A 93 14.56 -4.51 -7.80
N ARG A 94 14.04 -5.12 -8.87
CA ARG A 94 13.77 -6.55 -8.89
C ARG A 94 15.06 -7.34 -8.68
N GLY A 95 15.00 -8.40 -7.89
CA GLY A 95 16.16 -9.24 -7.57
C GLY A 95 17.13 -8.63 -6.54
N ALA A 96 16.82 -7.46 -5.97
CA ALA A 96 17.56 -6.96 -4.83
C ALA A 96 17.50 -7.96 -3.67
N ILE A 97 18.65 -8.23 -3.05
CA ILE A 97 18.77 -9.12 -1.88
C ILE A 97 18.53 -8.40 -0.55
N GLU A 98 18.38 -7.07 -0.59
CA GLU A 98 18.07 -6.25 0.57
C GLU A 98 16.71 -6.64 1.16
N VAL A 99 16.70 -6.98 2.44
CA VAL A 99 15.47 -7.26 3.19
C VAL A 99 14.91 -5.94 3.70
N ALA A 100 14.20 -5.23 2.83
CA ALA A 100 13.45 -4.02 3.17
C ALA A 100 11.98 -4.12 2.79
N GLY A 101 11.15 -3.34 3.46
CA GLY A 101 9.72 -3.39 3.25
C GLY A 101 8.97 -2.58 4.28
N PHE A 102 7.81 -2.08 3.88
CA PHE A 102 6.92 -1.37 4.77
C PHE A 102 5.98 -2.36 5.45
N ASN A 103 5.87 -2.21 6.76
CA ASN A 103 4.94 -2.96 7.60
C ASN A 103 3.65 -2.17 7.83
N SER A 104 3.71 -0.84 7.72
CA SER A 104 2.58 0.05 7.88
C SER A 104 2.68 1.26 6.95
N ILE A 105 1.52 1.81 6.61
CA ILE A 105 1.35 3.04 5.86
C ILE A 105 0.18 3.82 6.46
N ASP A 106 0.32 5.13 6.58
CA ASP A 106 -0.75 6.04 6.99
C ASP A 106 -0.53 7.44 6.42
N GLY A 107 -1.47 8.34 6.59
CA GLY A 107 -1.32 9.69 6.07
C GLY A 107 -2.50 10.59 6.38
N VAL A 108 -2.34 11.87 6.06
CA VAL A 108 -3.44 12.84 6.17
C VAL A 108 -4.29 12.80 4.90
N ASN A 109 -3.63 12.77 3.74
CA ASN A 109 -4.25 12.69 2.42
C ASN A 109 -3.27 12.14 1.39
N GLU A 110 -3.66 12.12 0.12
CA GLU A 110 -2.84 11.58 -0.96
C GLU A 110 -1.51 12.32 -1.21
N ASN A 111 -1.30 13.49 -0.62
CA ASN A 111 -0.10 14.30 -0.75
C ASN A 111 0.80 14.27 0.49
N ASP A 112 0.40 13.58 1.57
CA ASP A 112 1.14 13.49 2.83
C ASP A 112 0.95 12.09 3.41
N ILE A 113 1.87 11.19 3.04
CA ILE A 113 1.82 9.77 3.36
C ILE A 113 3.12 9.33 4.02
N TRP A 114 3.00 8.58 5.10
CA TRP A 114 4.09 8.03 5.87
C TRP A 114 4.08 6.52 5.78
N ALA A 115 5.25 5.93 5.62
CA ALA A 115 5.44 4.48 5.64
C ALA A 115 6.51 4.10 6.65
N ALA A 116 6.24 3.08 7.44
CA ALA A 116 7.16 2.54 8.45
C ALA A 116 7.48 1.09 8.14
N GLY A 117 8.76 0.73 8.22
CA GLY A 117 9.26 -0.54 7.70
C GLY A 117 10.25 -1.26 8.59
N PHE A 118 11.08 -2.07 7.94
CA PHE A 118 12.10 -2.87 8.60
C PHE A 118 13.17 -1.98 9.23
N LEU A 119 13.76 -2.46 10.33
CA LEU A 119 14.82 -1.74 11.07
C LEU A 119 14.42 -0.33 11.54
N GLY A 120 13.12 -0.06 11.67
CA GLY A 120 12.62 1.25 12.10
C GLY A 120 12.71 2.34 11.04
N GLU A 121 12.88 1.98 9.77
CA GLU A 121 12.84 2.96 8.69
C GLU A 121 11.49 3.69 8.64
N ILE A 122 11.54 5.01 8.47
CA ILE A 122 10.37 5.85 8.28
C ILE A 122 10.60 6.66 7.01
N TRP A 123 9.61 6.62 6.12
CA TRP A 123 9.64 7.31 4.84
C TRP A 123 8.44 8.22 4.72
N HIS A 124 8.67 9.39 4.14
CA HIS A 124 7.64 10.40 3.92
C HIS A 124 7.51 10.69 2.44
N TYR A 125 6.30 10.52 1.93
CA TYR A 125 5.89 10.96 0.61
C TYR A 125 5.17 12.29 0.74
N ILE A 126 5.73 13.30 0.08
CA ILE A 126 5.11 14.61 -0.07
C ILE A 126 4.87 14.86 -1.56
N ASN A 127 3.65 15.26 -1.90
CA ASN A 127 3.34 15.81 -3.21
C ASN A 127 2.98 17.29 -3.07
N ASN A 128 3.98 18.15 -3.29
CA ASN A 128 3.75 19.57 -3.38
C ASN A 128 3.23 19.90 -4.78
N SER A 129 1.93 20.14 -4.89
CA SER A 129 1.23 20.54 -6.12
C SER A 129 1.76 21.85 -6.75
N SER A 130 2.76 22.50 -6.15
CA SER A 130 3.50 23.65 -6.68
C SER A 130 4.50 23.30 -7.79
N GLY A 131 4.69 22.02 -8.14
CA GLY A 131 5.40 21.60 -9.36
C GLY A 131 6.94 21.74 -9.32
N ILE A 132 7.52 21.96 -8.14
CA ILE A 132 8.98 22.16 -7.98
C ILE A 132 9.74 20.82 -7.95
N SER A 133 9.06 19.72 -7.64
CA SER A 133 9.65 18.36 -7.61
C SER A 133 8.62 17.29 -7.92
N SER A 134 9.03 16.20 -8.58
CA SER A 134 8.18 15.02 -8.74
C SER A 134 7.83 14.43 -7.38
N PRO A 135 6.60 13.92 -7.18
CA PRO A 135 6.23 13.26 -5.94
C PRO A 135 7.06 11.99 -5.74
N ALA A 136 7.70 11.86 -4.58
CA ALA A 136 8.51 10.71 -4.23
C ALA A 136 8.57 10.54 -2.72
N PHE A 137 8.78 9.30 -2.28
CA PHE A 137 9.14 9.05 -0.89
C PHE A 137 10.60 9.45 -0.65
N SER A 138 10.86 10.01 0.54
CA SER A 138 12.20 10.31 1.03
C SER A 138 12.33 9.85 2.49
N ALA A 139 13.56 9.52 2.91
CA ALA A 139 13.79 9.08 4.27
C ALA A 139 13.49 10.23 5.24
N ALA A 140 12.63 9.96 6.22
CA ALA A 140 12.32 10.95 7.25
C ALA A 140 13.41 10.96 8.31
N ALA A 141 13.90 12.15 8.68
CA ALA A 141 14.83 12.29 9.79
C ALA A 141 14.15 11.84 11.09
N ILE A 142 14.71 10.81 11.72
CA ILE A 142 14.23 10.32 13.02
C ILE A 142 14.65 11.35 14.08
N CYS A 143 13.70 11.89 14.84
CA CYS A 143 14.01 12.26 16.23
C CYS A 143 14.21 10.93 16.97
N ALA A 144 15.43 10.40 16.93
CA ALA A 144 15.80 9.30 17.80
C ALA A 144 15.73 9.85 19.23
N PHE A 145 14.70 9.47 19.99
CA PHE A 145 14.77 9.62 21.44
C PHE A 145 15.90 8.68 21.90
N ALA A 146 17.01 9.30 22.28
CA ALA A 146 18.15 8.68 22.94
C ALA A 146 17.76 8.12 24.32
#